data_AF-A6TLW2-F1
#
_entry.id   AF-A6TLW2-F1
#
_cell.length_a   1.000
_cell.length_b   1.000
_cell.length_c   1.000
_cell.angle_alpha   90.00
_cell.angle_beta   90.00
_cell.angle_gamma   90.00
#
_symmetry.space_group_name_H-M   'P 1'
#
loop_
_entity.id
_entity.type
_entity.pdbx_description
1 polymer ?
#
loop_
_entity_poly.entity_id
_entity_poly.type
_entity_poly.pdbx_seq_one_letter_code
_entity_poly.pdbx_strand_id
1 'polypeptide(L)' 'MQDIRLQNPQQVRRLLNRKINQLLKDEIETGKARCIGYLSSILLKSIEVEELETRILKLEEVADNPKKQYSRKY' A
#
# COMPACT_ATOMS: atom_id res chain seq x y z
N MET A 1 -20.06 1.21 -16.16
CA MET A 1 -19.42 1.59 -14.89
C MET A 1 -17.92 1.39 -15.07
N GLN A 2 -17.08 2.37 -14.74
CA GLN A 2 -15.62 2.22 -14.92
C GLN A 2 -15.02 1.48 -13.71
N ASP A 3 -14.19 0.48 -13.97
CA ASP A 3 -13.49 -0.25 -12.91
C ASP A 3 -12.45 0.65 -12.23
N ILE A 4 -12.45 0.60 -10.90
CA ILE A 4 -11.49 1.36 -10.09
C ILE A 4 -10.25 0.50 -9.89
N ARG A 5 -9.12 0.92 -10.46
CA ARG A 5 -7.81 0.29 -10.19
C ARG A 5 -7.04 1.09 -9.15
N LEU A 6 -6.83 0.49 -7.99
CA LEU A 6 -6.08 1.08 -6.88
C LEU A 6 -4.68 0.44 -6.83
N GLN A 7 -3.65 1.23 -7.12
CA GLN A 7 -2.26 0.77 -7.28
C GLN A 7 -1.33 1.26 -6.18
N ASN A 8 -1.75 2.23 -5.38
CA ASN A 8 -0.92 2.79 -4.32
C ASN A 8 -1.76 3.27 -3.12
N PRO A 9 -1.14 3.46 -1.95
CA PRO A 9 -1.85 3.84 -0.73
C PRO A 9 -2.57 5.20 -0.86
N GLN A 10 -2.01 6.11 -1.66
CA GLN A 10 -2.58 7.42 -1.93
C GLN A 10 -3.94 7.35 -2.64
N GLN A 11 -4.11 6.41 -3.57
CA GLN A 11 -5.39 6.17 -4.26
C GLN A 11 -6.42 5.55 -3.32
N VAL A 12 -6.01 4.58 -2.48
CA VAL A 12 -6.89 4.00 -1.45
C VAL A 12 -7.37 5.08 -0.48
N ARG A 13 -6.47 5.96 -0.02
CA ARG A 13 -6.82 7.10 0.84
C ARG A 13 -7.88 8.01 0.20
N ARG A 14 -7.72 8.33 -1.09
CA ARG A 14 -8.70 9.14 -1.83
C ARG A 14 -10.05 8.45 -1.96
N LEU A 15 -10.08 7.12 -2.15
CA LEU A 15 -11.32 6.35 -2.15
C LEU A 15 -12.00 6.42 -0.77
N LEU A 16 -11.27 6.11 0.30
CA LEU A 16 -11.81 6.11 1.65
C LEU A 16 -12.35 7.48 2.06
N ASN A 17 -11.63 8.57 1.78
CA ASN A 17 -12.13 9.93 2.06
C ASN A 17 -13.48 10.21 1.36
N ARG A 18 -13.62 9.79 0.09
CA ARG A 18 -14.89 9.92 -0.62
C ARG A 18 -15.99 9.09 0.04
N LYS A 19 -15.70 7.85 0.43
CA LYS A 19 -16.69 6.96 1.06
C LYS A 19 -17.07 7.38 2.47
N ILE A 20 -16.15 7.95 3.24
CA ILE A 20 -16.43 8.56 4.55
C ILE A 20 -17.39 9.73 4.35
N ASN A 21 -17.12 10.63 3.41
CA ASN A 21 -18.01 11.76 3.14
C ASN A 21 -19.40 11.30 2.66
N GLN A 22 -19.47 10.25 1.83
CA GLN A 22 -20.75 9.67 1.42
C GLN A 22 -21.51 9.07 2.61
N LEU A 23 -20.81 8.37 3.51
CA LEU A 23 -21.44 7.76 4.69
C LEU A 23 -21.99 8.84 5.64
N LEU A 24 -21.23 9.91 5.86
CA LEU A 24 -21.65 11.04 6.72
C LEU A 24 -22.84 11.82 6.17
N LYS A 25 -23.10 11.71 4.86
CA LYS A 25 -24.24 12.34 4.18
C LYS A 25 -25.40 11.36 3.95
N ASP A 26 -25.34 10.16 4.51
CA ASP A 26 -26.30 9.08 4.27
C ASP A 26 -26.46 8.69 2.78
N GLU A 27 -25.44 8.97 1.95
CA GLU A 27 -25.40 8.65 0.52
C GLU A 27 -24.94 7.19 0.25
N ILE A 28 -24.50 6.48 1.29
CA ILE A 28 -24.11 5.06 1.23
C ILE A 28 -24.50 4.34 2.51
N GLU A 29 -25.02 3.13 2.37
CA GLU A 29 -25.35 2.25 3.49
C GLU A 29 -24.09 1.84 4.28
N THR A 30 -24.21 1.78 5.61
CA THR A 30 -23.14 1.38 6.52
C THR A 30 -22.53 0.01 6.16
N GLY A 31 -23.35 -0.95 5.73
CA GLY A 31 -22.89 -2.28 5.29
C GLY A 31 -21.91 -2.19 4.12
N LYS A 32 -22.25 -1.41 3.09
CA LYS A 32 -21.38 -1.17 1.93
C LYS A 32 -20.11 -0.42 2.31
N ALA A 33 -20.22 0.60 3.18
CA ALA A 33 -19.06 1.34 3.67
C ALA A 33 -18.08 0.42 4.43
N ARG A 34 -18.60 -0.49 5.27
CA ARG A 34 -17.80 -1.49 6.00
C ARG A 34 -17.07 -2.43 5.06
N CYS A 35 -17.75 -2.97 4.04
CA CYS A 35 -17.12 -3.83 3.03
C CYS A 35 -16.00 -3.10 2.29
N ILE A 36 -16.21 -1.84 1.88
CA ILE A 36 -15.17 -1.06 1.21
C ILE A 36 -13.97 -0.82 2.13
N GLY A 37 -14.22 -0.51 3.42
CA GLY A 37 -13.17 -0.35 4.42
C GLY A 37 -12.31 -1.60 4.57
N TYR A 38 -12.96 -2.77 4.67
CA TYR A 38 -12.28 -4.06 4.78
C TYR A 38 -11.45 -4.42 3.54
N LEU A 39 -12.00 -4.27 2.33
CA LEU A 39 -11.25 -4.53 1.11
C LEU A 39 -10.07 -3.56 0.94
N SER A 40 -10.25 -2.31 1.35
CA SER A 40 -9.18 -1.30 1.33
C SER A 40 -8.05 -1.65 2.30
N SER A 41 -8.34 -2.23 3.47
CA SER A 41 -7.29 -2.63 4.41
C SER A 41 -6.48 -3.82 3.91
N ILE A 42 -7.13 -4.83 3.31
CA ILE A 42 -6.43 -5.94 2.66
C ILE A 42 -5.50 -5.42 1.55
N LEU A 43 -6.00 -4.52 0.71
CA LEU A 43 -5.20 -3.97 -0.38
C LEU A 43 -4.00 -3.16 0.14
N LEU A 44 -4.21 -2.30 1.14
CA LEU A 44 -3.10 -1.57 1.77
C LEU A 44 -2.06 -2.52 2.36
N LYS A 45 -2.51 -3.63 2.97
CA LYS A 45 -1.59 -4.62 3.52
C LYS A 45 -0.77 -5.31 2.43
N SER A 46 -1.38 -5.64 1.30
CA SER A 46 -0.67 -6.22 0.14
C SER A 46 0.42 -5.27 -0.38
N ILE A 47 0.11 -3.99 -0.50
CA ILE A 47 1.07 -2.97 -0.97
C ILE A 47 2.23 -2.83 0.03
N GLU A 48 1.92 -2.76 1.33
CA GLU A 48 2.94 -2.69 2.39
C GLU A 48 3.88 -3.91 2.36
N VAL A 49 3.34 -5.12 2.17
CA VAL A 49 4.14 -6.34 2.10
C VAL A 49 5.10 -6.32 0.91
N GLU A 50 4.63 -5.89 -0.27
CA GLU A 50 5.47 -5.76 -1.47
C GLU A 50 6.60 -4.72 -1.28
N GLU A 51 6.29 -3.58 -0.66
CA GLU A 51 7.29 -2.55 -0.33
C GLU A 51 8.33 -3.06 0.68
N LEU A 52 7.89 -3.82 1.69
CA LEU A 52 8.79 -4.42 2.69
C LEU A 52 9.69 -5.49 2.08
N GLU A 53 9.15 -6.38 1.24
CA GLU A 53 9.92 -7.39 0.51
C GLU A 53 11.00 -6.74 -0.36
N THR A 54 10.63 -5.69 -1.10
CA THR A 54 11.59 -4.90 -1.89
C THR A 54 12.71 -4.31 -1.03
N ARG A 55 12.41 -3.85 0.18
CA ARG A 55 13.41 -3.29 1.11
C ARG A 55 14.30 -4.38 1.70
N ILE A 56 13.75 -5.55 2.01
CA ILE A 56 14.50 -6.70 2.51
C ILE A 56 15.50 -7.16 1.45
N LEU A 57 15.07 -7.37 0.20
CA LEU A 57 15.94 -7.79 -0.89
C LEU A 57 17.13 -6.82 -1.08
N LYS A 58 16.88 -5.50 -1.00
CA LYS A 58 17.96 -4.49 -1.08
C LYS A 58 18.94 -4.58 0.09
N LEU A 59 18.47 -4.92 1.29
CA LEU A 59 19.33 -5.10 2.45
C LEU A 59 20.16 -6.39 2.33
N GLU A 60 19.57 -7.47 1.84
CA GLU A 60 20.25 -8.74 1.56
C GLU A 60 21.33 -8.57 0.50
N GLU A 61 21.07 -7.84 -0.59
CA GLU A 61 22.07 -7.51 -1.61
C GLU A 61 23.30 -6.78 -1.04
N VAL A 62 23.09 -5.89 -0.06
CA VAL A 62 24.18 -5.16 0.61
C VAL A 62 24.92 -6.07 1.58
N ALA A 63 24.20 -6.91 2.32
CA ALA A 63 24.77 -7.84 3.30
C ALA A 63 25.62 -8.94 2.64
N ASP A 64 25.17 -9.47 1.50
CA ASP A 64 25.86 -10.54 0.76
C ASP A 64 27.07 -10.05 -0.05
N ASN A 65 27.28 -8.72 -0.15
CA ASN A 65 28.36 -8.13 -0.92
C ASN A 65 29.37 -7.29 -0.08
N PRO A 66 29.98 -7.84 0.98
CA PRO A 66 30.92 -7.10 1.83
C PRO A 66 32.24 -6.71 1.12
N LYS A 67 32.52 -7.24 -0.09
CA LYS A 67 33.81 -7.06 -0.78
C LYS A 67 33.95 -5.77 -1.58
N LYS A 68 32.88 -5.02 -1.87
CA LYS A 68 32.97 -3.72 -2.58
C LYS A 68 33.28 -2.53 -1.66
N GLN A 69 33.09 -2.66 -0.35
CA GLN A 69 33.32 -1.56 0.59
C GLN A 69 34.81 -1.35 0.93
N TYR A 70 35.64 -2.38 0.75
CA TYR A 70 37.08 -2.33 1.04
C TYR A 70 37.99 -2.11 -0.19
N SER A 71 37.47 -2.27 -1.42
CA SER A 71 38.26 -2.12 -2.65
C SER A 71 38.35 -0.69 -3.20
N ARG A 72 37.77 0.31 -2.52
CA ARG A 72 37.91 1.75 -2.86
C ARG A 72 38.93 2.50 -1.99
N LYS A 73 39.68 1.79 -1.14
CA LYS A 73 40.61 2.40 -0.18
C LYS A 73 42.10 2.13 -0.44
N TYR A 74 42.46 1.55 -1.58
CA TYR A 74 43.84 1.40 -2.04
C TYR A 74 43.93 1.70 -3.53
#